data_AF-A0A930QL75-F1
#
_entry.id   AF-A0A930QL75-F1
#
_cell.length_a   1.000
_cell.length_b   1.000
_cell.length_c   1.000
_cell.angle_alpha   90.00
_cell.angle_beta   90.00
_cell.angle_gamma   90.00
#
_symmetry.space_group_name_H-M   'P 1'
#
loop_
_entity.id
_entity.type
_entity.pdbx_description
1 polymer ?
#
loop_
_entity_poly.entity_id
_entity_poly.type
_entity_poly.pdbx_seq_one_letter_code
_entity_poly.pdbx_strand_id
1 'polypeptide(L)'
;TGIGLAADCAARGDRCILPGEMGISNTTSSAAITAAILRLPPEEVTGRGANISDERLHHKVEIVRHALAINQPDPQDGIDVLAKVGGFELGCIAGIILGAAAHHILVVLDGANTTSAALIAHAIAPNCVHALLASHASLTEHSQPHALRHLGLTPLLRLDIRLSEAAGSSIALRMLELMLRAWAATDASSRCCAPFLLPPYRTLPSSSATGENTYDIPAPNRTVMDAAQYRLDNLAKPIHSLGFLEHIAVQLAGITGKIRLPSNSRAALCLLSGGEELPAERHAIISSMTAARDIDVYLLPAAIDRAERHAAVHAVAAGHPLLILGSMGSDAAAVRTALCAAAEGGALVLPGDAATDHIVREYCVISPALTHYVLHLLPEMITAEIDAPAGIVGILGLEIVRAALHIMNDMKTFTEAKVAVASDGAGAGR
;
A
#
# COMPACT_ATOMS: atom_id res chain seq x y z
N THR A 1 11.99 18.90 -21.27
CA THR A 1 11.62 17.54 -21.73
C THR A 1 11.78 16.58 -20.58
N GLY A 2 11.24 15.35 -20.65
CA GLY A 2 11.40 14.36 -19.59
C GLY A 2 12.87 14.02 -19.28
N ILE A 3 13.70 13.88 -20.31
CA ILE A 3 15.16 13.66 -20.16
C ILE A 3 15.81 14.81 -19.38
N GLY A 4 15.44 16.06 -19.69
CA GLY A 4 15.94 17.23 -18.98
C GLY A 4 15.57 17.22 -17.49
N LEU A 5 14.34 16.83 -17.15
CA LEU A 5 13.92 16.71 -15.74
C LEU A 5 14.74 15.65 -14.99
N ALA A 6 15.06 14.52 -15.63
CA ALA A 6 15.91 13.50 -15.02
C ALA A 6 17.36 13.99 -14.83
N ALA A 7 17.90 14.75 -15.78
CA ALA A 7 19.22 15.37 -15.66
C ALA A 7 19.26 16.40 -14.52
N ASP A 8 18.19 17.19 -14.34
CA ASP A 8 18.07 18.14 -13.22
C ASP A 8 18.05 17.39 -11.87
N CYS A 9 17.28 16.31 -11.76
CA CYS A 9 17.28 15.44 -10.57
C CYS A 9 18.67 14.85 -10.30
N ALA A 10 19.37 14.37 -11.34
CA ALA A 10 20.73 13.86 -11.21
C ALA A 10 21.70 14.92 -10.68
N ALA A 11 21.62 16.15 -11.20
CA ALA A 11 22.45 17.27 -10.78
C ALA A 11 22.19 17.69 -9.32
N ARG A 12 20.95 17.55 -8.82
CA ARG A 12 20.63 17.73 -7.39
C ARG A 12 21.13 16.60 -6.49
N GLY A 13 21.52 15.46 -7.06
CA GLY A 13 21.94 14.29 -6.30
C GLY A 13 20.79 13.35 -5.93
N ASP A 14 19.64 13.45 -6.59
CA ASP A 14 18.56 12.50 -6.39
C ASP A 14 18.96 11.10 -6.87
N ARG A 15 18.37 10.08 -6.25
CA ARG A 15 18.62 8.65 -6.57
C ARG A 15 17.36 7.89 -6.94
N CYS A 16 16.20 8.53 -6.81
CA CYS A 16 14.91 7.96 -7.13
C CYS A 16 14.00 9.04 -7.71
N ILE A 17 13.22 8.70 -8.75
CA ILE A 17 12.17 9.55 -9.32
C ILE A 17 10.86 8.77 -9.28
N LEU A 18 9.80 9.46 -8.85
CA LEU A 18 8.43 8.93 -8.83
C LEU A 18 7.60 9.68 -9.88
N PRO A 19 7.52 9.18 -11.13
CA PRO A 19 6.66 9.79 -12.12
C PRO A 19 5.20 9.65 -11.69
N GLY A 20 4.49 10.78 -11.69
CA GLY A 20 3.04 10.84 -11.60
C GLY A 20 2.52 11.61 -12.80
N GLU A 21 1.29 11.34 -13.18
CA GLU A 21 0.57 12.12 -14.18
C GLU A 21 -0.86 12.38 -13.74
N MET A 22 -1.49 13.34 -14.39
CA MET A 22 -2.90 13.63 -14.26
C MET A 22 -3.42 13.98 -15.66
N GLY A 23 -4.34 13.18 -16.19
CA GLY A 23 -4.94 13.40 -17.50
C GLY A 23 -6.28 12.71 -17.66
N ILE A 24 -7.31 13.47 -18.08
CA ILE A 24 -8.62 12.88 -18.36
C ILE A 24 -8.49 11.98 -19.60
N SER A 25 -9.03 10.76 -19.51
CA SER A 25 -9.08 9.77 -20.60
C SER A 25 -7.74 9.15 -21.03
N ASN A 26 -6.63 9.41 -20.36
CA ASN A 26 -5.32 8.90 -20.76
C ASN A 26 -5.13 7.39 -20.58
N THR A 27 -5.96 6.73 -19.76
CA THR A 27 -6.00 5.27 -19.69
C THR A 27 -6.41 4.64 -21.03
N THR A 28 -7.09 5.38 -21.91
CA THR A 28 -7.35 4.98 -23.31
C THR A 28 -6.06 4.95 -24.12
N SER A 29 -5.19 5.96 -23.99
CA SER A 29 -3.87 5.96 -24.63
C SER A 29 -2.99 4.84 -24.09
N SER A 30 -3.02 4.58 -22.78
CA SER A 30 -2.28 3.45 -22.18
C SER A 30 -2.71 2.09 -22.74
N ALA A 31 -4.02 1.90 -22.96
CA ALA A 31 -4.54 0.71 -23.65
C ALA A 31 -4.07 0.65 -25.11
N ALA A 32 -4.14 1.76 -25.85
CA ALA A 32 -3.71 1.81 -27.25
C ALA A 32 -2.20 1.54 -27.42
N ILE A 33 -1.34 2.14 -26.59
CA ILE A 33 0.11 1.87 -26.56
C ILE A 33 0.38 0.38 -26.30
N THR A 34 -0.29 -0.19 -25.29
CA THR A 34 -0.08 -1.58 -24.91
C THR A 34 -0.55 -2.54 -26.02
N ALA A 35 -1.72 -2.28 -26.60
CA ALA A 35 -2.23 -3.05 -27.75
C ALA A 35 -1.27 -2.96 -28.95
N ALA A 36 -0.78 -1.76 -29.28
CA ALA A 36 0.16 -1.55 -30.38
C ALA A 36 1.44 -2.36 -30.17
N ILE A 37 2.18 -2.09 -29.08
CA ILE A 37 3.50 -2.69 -28.82
C ILE A 37 3.41 -4.20 -28.65
N LEU A 38 2.41 -4.69 -27.90
CA LEU A 38 2.28 -6.12 -27.58
C LEU A 38 1.45 -6.89 -28.61
N ARG A 39 0.88 -6.21 -29.62
CA ARG A 39 -0.01 -6.79 -30.64
C ARG A 39 -1.20 -7.54 -30.03
N LEU A 40 -1.81 -6.94 -29.02
CA LEU A 40 -2.96 -7.48 -28.31
C LEU A 40 -4.26 -6.84 -28.79
N PRO A 41 -5.38 -7.57 -28.78
CA PRO A 41 -6.67 -7.00 -29.14
C PRO A 41 -7.10 -5.92 -28.12
N PRO A 42 -7.78 -4.84 -28.54
CA PRO A 42 -8.25 -3.76 -27.66
C PRO A 42 -9.04 -4.24 -26.43
N GLU A 43 -9.80 -5.32 -26.57
CA GLU A 43 -10.61 -5.95 -25.52
C GLU A 43 -9.76 -6.49 -24.37
N GLU A 44 -8.56 -6.98 -24.65
CA GLU A 44 -7.66 -7.56 -23.63
C GLU A 44 -6.95 -6.48 -22.81
N VAL A 45 -6.71 -5.29 -23.38
CA VAL A 45 -5.91 -4.24 -22.73
C VAL A 45 -6.76 -3.09 -22.17
N THR A 46 -8.03 -2.98 -22.57
CA THR A 46 -8.88 -1.86 -22.16
C THR A 46 -9.59 -2.18 -20.85
N GLY A 47 -9.21 -1.45 -19.80
CA GLY A 47 -9.83 -1.50 -18.48
C GLY A 47 -10.93 -0.45 -18.26
N ARG A 48 -11.62 -0.57 -17.12
CA ARG A 48 -12.75 0.30 -16.74
C ARG A 48 -12.37 1.69 -16.26
N GLY A 49 -11.09 2.02 -16.05
CA GLY A 49 -10.71 3.31 -15.48
C GLY A 49 -11.33 3.50 -14.09
N ALA A 50 -11.90 4.68 -13.90
CA ALA A 50 -12.72 5.05 -12.75
C ALA A 50 -14.12 4.38 -12.79
N ASN A 51 -14.16 3.06 -12.93
CA ASN A 51 -15.35 2.20 -12.84
C ASN A 51 -16.50 2.59 -13.79
N ILE A 52 -16.21 2.73 -15.08
CA ILE A 52 -17.22 3.04 -16.11
C ILE A 52 -18.18 1.85 -16.36
N SER A 53 -19.39 2.15 -16.84
CA SER A 53 -20.42 1.17 -17.22
C SER A 53 -19.98 0.26 -18.38
N ASP A 54 -20.66 -0.88 -18.56
CA ASP A 54 -20.38 -1.82 -19.66
C ASP A 54 -20.50 -1.15 -21.04
N GLU A 55 -21.51 -0.30 -21.22
CA GLU A 55 -21.69 0.50 -22.42
C GLU A 55 -20.50 1.44 -22.66
N ARG A 56 -20.05 2.14 -21.62
CA ARG A 56 -18.87 3.03 -21.70
C ARG A 56 -17.57 2.24 -21.93
N LEU A 57 -17.44 1.05 -21.37
CA LEU A 57 -16.30 0.17 -21.63
C LEU A 57 -16.28 -0.28 -23.09
N HIS A 58 -17.42 -0.74 -23.62
CA HIS A 58 -17.55 -1.11 -25.03
C HIS A 58 -17.19 0.06 -25.95
N HIS A 59 -17.67 1.26 -25.62
CA HIS A 59 -17.31 2.46 -26.36
C HIS A 59 -15.81 2.78 -26.28
N LYS A 60 -15.18 2.67 -25.10
CA LYS A 60 -13.74 2.87 -24.91
C LYS A 60 -12.92 1.88 -25.74
N VAL A 61 -13.33 0.60 -25.77
CA VAL A 61 -12.73 -0.44 -26.61
C VAL A 61 -12.80 -0.06 -28.09
N GLU A 62 -13.95 0.44 -28.57
CA GLU A 62 -14.09 0.90 -29.96
C GLU A 62 -13.20 2.10 -30.27
N ILE A 63 -13.05 3.05 -29.33
CA ILE A 63 -12.12 4.16 -29.49
C ILE A 63 -10.68 3.65 -29.67
N VAL A 64 -10.24 2.70 -28.85
CA VAL A 64 -8.89 2.11 -28.97
C VAL A 64 -8.73 1.41 -30.32
N ARG A 65 -9.72 0.60 -30.73
CA ARG A 65 -9.72 -0.08 -32.03
C ARG A 65 -9.61 0.90 -33.19
N HIS A 66 -10.42 1.95 -33.16
CA HIS A 66 -10.45 2.97 -34.19
C HIS A 66 -9.13 3.75 -34.26
N ALA A 67 -8.56 4.13 -33.11
CA ALA A 67 -7.29 4.81 -33.04
C ALA A 67 -6.14 3.98 -33.65
N LEU A 68 -6.09 2.68 -33.36
CA LEU A 68 -5.11 1.77 -33.93
C LEU A 68 -5.32 1.57 -35.44
N ALA A 69 -6.56 1.42 -35.88
CA ALA A 69 -6.90 1.20 -37.28
C ALA A 69 -6.53 2.40 -38.17
N ILE A 70 -6.76 3.63 -37.70
CA ILE A 70 -6.41 4.85 -38.44
C ILE A 70 -4.91 5.09 -38.46
N ASN A 71 -4.28 5.01 -37.29
CA ASN A 71 -2.90 5.50 -37.16
C ASN A 71 -1.84 4.48 -37.55
N GLN A 72 -2.15 3.18 -37.47
CA GLN A 72 -1.23 2.08 -37.81
C GLN A 72 0.17 2.29 -37.20
N PRO A 73 0.30 2.35 -35.86
CA PRO A 73 1.60 2.54 -35.21
C PRO A 73 2.52 1.33 -35.42
N ASP A 74 3.80 1.57 -35.71
CA ASP A 74 4.82 0.53 -35.79
C ASP A 74 5.20 0.06 -34.37
N PRO A 75 4.92 -1.19 -33.98
CA PRO A 75 5.22 -1.71 -32.65
C PRO A 75 6.71 -1.71 -32.29
N GLN A 76 7.61 -1.60 -33.28
CA GLN A 76 9.06 -1.59 -33.05
C GLN A 76 9.64 -0.19 -32.92
N ASP A 77 8.85 0.86 -33.17
CA ASP A 77 9.26 2.26 -33.04
C ASP A 77 8.46 2.93 -31.92
N GLY A 78 9.06 3.01 -30.73
CA GLY A 78 8.42 3.65 -29.58
C GLY A 78 8.07 5.13 -29.80
N ILE A 79 8.80 5.84 -30.67
CA ILE A 79 8.48 7.24 -31.00
C ILE A 79 7.26 7.31 -31.91
N ASP A 80 7.15 6.42 -32.89
CA ASP A 80 5.98 6.33 -33.77
C ASP A 80 4.71 5.97 -32.98
N VAL A 81 4.79 4.98 -32.08
CA VAL A 81 3.67 4.62 -31.19
C VAL A 81 3.26 5.83 -30.33
N LEU A 82 4.21 6.50 -29.69
CA LEU A 82 3.95 7.67 -28.84
C LEU A 82 3.28 8.80 -29.63
N ALA A 83 3.79 9.10 -30.83
CA ALA A 83 3.30 10.19 -31.67
C ALA A 83 1.88 9.93 -32.20
N LYS A 84 1.53 8.67 -32.46
CA LYS A 84 0.26 8.26 -33.07
C LYS A 84 -0.86 7.99 -32.08
N VAL A 85 -0.56 7.31 -30.97
CA VAL A 85 -1.58 6.82 -30.02
C VAL A 85 -1.25 7.09 -28.55
N GLY A 86 -0.19 7.86 -28.29
CA GLY A 86 0.22 8.22 -26.94
C GLY A 86 -0.38 9.51 -26.41
N GLY A 87 0.39 10.21 -25.57
CA GLY A 87 0.01 11.46 -24.92
C GLY A 87 1.26 12.23 -24.47
N PHE A 88 1.15 13.54 -24.28
CA PHE A 88 2.29 14.39 -23.90
C PHE A 88 2.89 14.01 -22.55
N GLU A 89 2.01 13.68 -21.59
CA GLU A 89 2.36 13.19 -20.26
C GLU A 89 3.12 11.86 -20.34
N LEU A 90 2.68 10.93 -21.19
CA LEU A 90 3.32 9.63 -21.39
C LEU A 90 4.68 9.79 -22.06
N GLY A 91 4.80 10.69 -23.04
CA GLY A 91 6.08 11.03 -23.66
C GLY A 91 7.05 11.69 -22.69
N CYS A 92 6.54 12.54 -21.79
CA CYS A 92 7.35 13.13 -20.73
C CYS A 92 7.86 12.04 -19.77
N ILE A 93 7.00 11.13 -19.32
CA ILE A 93 7.39 10.01 -18.44
C ILE A 93 8.37 9.06 -19.13
N ALA A 94 8.16 8.73 -20.41
CA ALA A 94 9.10 7.92 -21.18
C ALA A 94 10.49 8.61 -21.25
N GLY A 95 10.52 9.93 -21.47
CA GLY A 95 11.74 10.71 -21.40
C GLY A 95 12.39 10.72 -20.01
N ILE A 96 11.60 10.80 -18.94
CA ILE A 96 12.10 10.69 -17.55
C ILE A 96 12.78 9.33 -17.35
N ILE A 97 12.15 8.24 -17.81
CA ILE A 97 12.70 6.87 -17.69
C ILE A 97 14.03 6.76 -18.43
N LEU A 98 14.09 7.22 -19.69
CA LEU A 98 15.31 7.19 -20.48
C LEU A 98 16.44 8.01 -19.84
N GLY A 99 16.13 9.24 -19.40
CA GLY A 99 17.10 10.10 -18.73
C GLY A 99 17.56 9.53 -17.39
N ALA A 100 16.65 8.98 -16.58
CA ALA A 100 16.97 8.37 -15.30
C ALA A 100 17.88 7.15 -15.48
N ALA A 101 17.60 6.28 -16.46
CA ALA A 101 18.45 5.15 -16.80
C ALA A 101 19.87 5.60 -17.20
N ALA A 102 19.99 6.65 -18.02
CA ALA A 102 21.30 7.22 -18.41
C ALA A 102 22.09 7.81 -17.22
N HIS A 103 21.40 8.21 -16.15
CA HIS A 103 22.00 8.76 -14.93
C HIS A 103 22.05 7.77 -13.75
N HIS A 104 21.72 6.49 -13.97
CA HIS A 104 21.65 5.47 -12.91
C HIS A 104 20.72 5.83 -11.74
N ILE A 105 19.57 6.44 -12.06
CA ILE A 105 18.54 6.83 -11.10
C ILE A 105 17.40 5.81 -11.17
N LEU A 106 16.96 5.33 -10.00
CA LEU A 106 15.79 4.46 -9.89
C LEU A 106 14.51 5.22 -10.28
N VAL A 107 13.64 4.58 -11.04
CA VAL A 107 12.28 5.07 -11.32
C VAL A 107 11.28 4.07 -10.77
N VAL A 108 10.46 4.52 -9.82
CA VAL A 108 9.37 3.70 -9.30
C VAL A 108 8.11 4.02 -10.08
N LEU A 109 7.70 3.09 -10.94
CA LEU A 109 6.46 3.17 -11.70
C LEU A 109 5.27 3.14 -10.74
N ASP A 110 4.26 3.95 -11.06
CA ASP A 110 3.00 4.00 -10.35
C ASP A 110 2.00 2.99 -10.97
N GLY A 111 0.91 3.47 -11.58
CA GLY A 111 -0.10 2.63 -12.23
C GLY A 111 0.08 2.47 -13.74
N ALA A 112 -1.02 2.07 -14.41
CA ALA A 112 -1.08 1.74 -15.84
C ALA A 112 -0.45 2.78 -16.78
N ASN A 113 -0.64 4.07 -16.51
CA ASN A 113 -0.12 5.15 -17.34
C ASN A 113 1.41 5.23 -17.29
N THR A 114 2.01 5.14 -16.11
CA THR A 114 3.48 5.11 -16.01
C THR A 114 4.07 3.84 -16.61
N THR A 115 3.35 2.71 -16.52
CA THR A 115 3.79 1.44 -17.13
C THR A 115 3.69 1.44 -18.65
N SER A 116 2.66 2.08 -19.24
CA SER A 116 2.57 2.24 -20.70
C SER A 116 3.65 3.17 -21.24
N ALA A 117 3.97 4.25 -20.53
CA ALA A 117 5.13 5.09 -20.84
C ALA A 117 6.46 4.32 -20.73
N ALA A 118 6.57 3.36 -19.80
CA ALA A 118 7.72 2.47 -19.72
C ALA A 118 7.83 1.53 -20.92
N LEU A 119 6.72 1.06 -21.51
CA LEU A 119 6.76 0.30 -22.77
C LEU A 119 7.33 1.14 -23.92
N ILE A 120 6.95 2.42 -24.01
CA ILE A 120 7.50 3.37 -25.00
C ILE A 120 9.01 3.52 -24.79
N ALA A 121 9.45 3.79 -23.56
CA ALA A 121 10.87 3.92 -23.25
C ALA A 121 11.64 2.63 -23.54
N HIS A 122 11.08 1.46 -23.22
CA HIS A 122 11.68 0.16 -23.48
C HIS A 122 11.80 -0.13 -24.99
N ALA A 123 10.80 0.23 -25.80
CA ALA A 123 10.88 0.10 -27.26
C ALA A 123 12.01 0.96 -27.85
N ILE A 124 12.32 2.11 -27.25
CA ILE A 124 13.41 2.99 -27.67
C ILE A 124 14.78 2.49 -27.17
N ALA A 125 14.85 2.10 -25.90
CA ALA A 125 16.08 1.65 -25.25
C ALA A 125 15.78 0.54 -24.22
N PRO A 126 15.85 -0.74 -24.62
CA PRO A 126 15.41 -1.87 -23.79
C PRO A 126 16.08 -1.92 -22.40
N ASN A 127 17.35 -1.53 -22.31
CA ASN A 127 18.12 -1.54 -21.06
C ASN A 127 17.59 -0.55 -20.00
N CYS A 128 16.66 0.36 -20.34
CA CYS A 128 16.08 1.27 -19.35
C CYS A 128 15.31 0.52 -18.25
N VAL A 129 14.87 -0.71 -18.52
CA VAL A 129 14.11 -1.55 -17.58
C VAL A 129 14.88 -1.85 -16.29
N HIS A 130 16.21 -1.87 -16.34
CA HIS A 130 17.06 -2.10 -15.16
C HIS A 130 17.04 -0.94 -14.16
N ALA A 131 16.52 0.23 -14.57
CA ALA A 131 16.30 1.36 -13.70
C ALA A 131 14.87 1.40 -13.14
N LEU A 132 14.01 0.41 -13.41
CA LEU A 132 12.59 0.44 -13.07
C LEU A 132 12.23 -0.46 -11.89
N LEU A 133 11.31 0.01 -11.06
CA LEU A 133 10.62 -0.77 -10.03
C LEU A 133 9.11 -0.55 -10.17
N ALA A 134 8.31 -1.62 -10.15
CA ALA A 134 6.86 -1.51 -10.24
C ALA A 134 6.25 -1.41 -8.83
N SER A 135 5.52 -0.32 -8.53
CA SER A 135 4.94 -0.13 -7.20
C SER A 135 3.78 -1.09 -6.93
N HIS A 136 2.72 -1.04 -7.74
CA HIS A 136 1.47 -1.76 -7.48
C HIS A 136 0.85 -2.35 -8.73
N ALA A 137 0.14 -3.46 -8.55
CA ALA A 137 -0.72 -4.06 -9.55
C ALA A 137 -2.06 -3.31 -9.63
N SER A 138 -2.49 -3.03 -10.84
CA SER A 138 -3.85 -2.59 -11.16
C SER A 138 -4.75 -3.81 -11.30
N LEU A 139 -5.92 -3.77 -10.67
CA LEU A 139 -6.93 -4.83 -10.78
C LEU A 139 -7.95 -4.57 -11.90
N THR A 140 -8.07 -3.32 -12.35
CA THR A 140 -9.12 -2.91 -13.31
C THR A 140 -8.57 -2.28 -14.59
N GLU A 141 -7.29 -1.91 -14.64
CA GLU A 141 -6.60 -1.52 -15.87
C GLU A 141 -5.89 -2.72 -16.47
N HIS A 142 -6.54 -3.37 -17.44
CA HIS A 142 -6.03 -4.62 -18.02
C HIS A 142 -4.73 -4.45 -18.79
N SER A 143 -4.41 -3.25 -19.29
CA SER A 143 -3.15 -2.97 -19.97
C SER A 143 -1.91 -3.23 -19.10
N GLN A 144 -1.98 -2.87 -17.81
CA GLN A 144 -0.80 -2.88 -16.95
C GLN A 144 -0.24 -4.30 -16.68
N PRO A 145 -1.05 -5.33 -16.35
CA PRO A 145 -0.53 -6.69 -16.21
C PRO A 145 0.21 -7.22 -17.44
N HIS A 146 -0.27 -6.93 -18.66
CA HIS A 146 0.42 -7.32 -19.90
C HIS A 146 1.72 -6.56 -20.07
N ALA A 147 1.71 -5.25 -19.81
CA ALA A 147 2.90 -4.40 -19.88
C ALA A 147 3.99 -4.82 -18.87
N LEU A 148 3.62 -5.06 -17.61
CA LEU A 148 4.54 -5.52 -16.56
C LEU A 148 5.17 -6.87 -16.92
N ARG A 149 4.38 -7.82 -17.44
CA ARG A 149 4.88 -9.12 -17.89
C ARG A 149 5.89 -8.97 -19.03
N HIS A 150 5.62 -8.09 -20.00
CA HIS A 150 6.56 -7.83 -21.09
C HIS A 150 7.86 -7.18 -20.61
N LEU A 151 7.76 -6.28 -19.64
CA LEU A 151 8.92 -5.62 -19.01
C LEU A 151 9.66 -6.52 -18.01
N GLY A 152 9.12 -7.70 -17.66
CA GLY A 152 9.71 -8.57 -16.63
C GLY A 152 9.68 -7.96 -15.22
N LEU A 153 8.71 -7.10 -14.93
CA LEU A 153 8.58 -6.42 -13.64
C LEU A 153 7.48 -7.04 -12.78
N THR A 154 7.79 -7.30 -11.51
CA THR A 154 6.82 -7.76 -10.51
C THR A 154 6.44 -6.58 -9.60
N PRO A 155 5.14 -6.25 -9.46
CA PRO A 155 4.71 -5.19 -8.56
C PRO A 155 4.85 -5.61 -7.09
N LEU A 156 5.19 -4.65 -6.22
CA LEU A 156 5.34 -4.87 -4.77
C LEU A 156 4.00 -4.97 -4.04
N LEU A 157 2.97 -4.30 -4.56
CA LEU A 157 1.70 -4.05 -3.88
C LEU A 157 0.49 -4.45 -4.71
N ARG A 158 -0.63 -4.72 -4.03
CA ARG A 158 -1.95 -4.94 -4.64
C ARG A 158 -3.02 -4.16 -3.88
N LEU A 159 -3.12 -2.87 -4.17
CA LEU A 159 -3.96 -1.92 -3.42
C LEU A 159 -5.19 -1.42 -4.18
N ASP A 160 -5.40 -1.86 -5.42
CA ASP A 160 -6.50 -1.39 -6.28
C ASP A 160 -6.54 0.13 -6.47
N ILE A 161 -5.37 0.78 -6.43
CA ILE A 161 -5.25 2.23 -6.67
C ILE A 161 -5.38 2.49 -8.18
N ARG A 162 -6.17 3.51 -8.52
CA ARG A 162 -6.46 3.96 -9.89
C ARG A 162 -6.30 5.48 -10.07
N LEU A 163 -5.94 6.19 -9.01
CA LEU A 163 -5.75 7.64 -9.06
C LEU A 163 -4.52 8.02 -9.90
N SER A 164 -3.48 7.20 -9.89
CA SER A 164 -2.14 7.55 -10.35
C SER A 164 -1.49 8.61 -9.44
N GLU A 165 -0.98 9.71 -10.00
CA GLU A 165 -0.41 10.85 -9.26
C GLU A 165 0.74 10.47 -8.30
N ALA A 166 1.45 9.38 -8.60
CA ALA A 166 2.51 8.82 -7.76
C ALA A 166 2.01 8.30 -6.39
N ALA A 167 0.72 7.97 -6.27
CA ALA A 167 0.13 7.48 -5.02
C ALA A 167 0.73 6.12 -4.59
N GLY A 168 0.75 5.14 -5.50
CA GLY A 168 1.31 3.82 -5.23
C GLY A 168 2.85 3.84 -5.16
N SER A 169 3.50 4.59 -6.05
CA SER A 169 4.97 4.71 -6.07
C SER A 169 5.52 5.40 -4.81
N SER A 170 4.77 6.34 -4.21
CA SER A 170 5.13 6.95 -2.92
C SER A 170 5.10 5.94 -1.77
N ILE A 171 4.10 5.04 -1.73
CA ILE A 171 4.00 3.98 -0.72
C ILE A 171 5.18 3.00 -0.89
N ALA A 172 5.43 2.56 -2.13
CA ALA A 172 6.52 1.65 -2.44
C ALA A 172 7.89 2.23 -2.08
N LEU A 173 8.13 3.53 -2.31
CA LEU A 173 9.37 4.20 -1.90
C LEU A 173 9.56 4.16 -0.38
N ARG A 174 8.51 4.41 0.41
CA ARG A 174 8.60 4.37 1.87
C ARG A 174 8.89 2.98 2.41
N MET A 175 8.37 1.94 1.76
CA MET A 175 8.73 0.56 2.07
C MET A 175 10.18 0.24 1.65
N LEU A 176 10.62 0.70 0.48
CA LEU A 176 12.00 0.51 0.03
C LEU A 176 13.00 1.16 0.97
N GLU A 177 12.72 2.37 1.49
CA GLU A 177 13.54 3.01 2.53
C GLU A 177 13.71 2.14 3.78
N LEU A 178 12.65 1.43 4.20
CA LEU A 178 12.70 0.50 5.33
C LEU A 178 13.50 -0.76 5.00
N MET A 179 13.34 -1.31 3.79
CA MET A 179 14.13 -2.45 3.33
C MET A 179 15.62 -2.12 3.24
N LEU A 180 15.98 -0.92 2.78
CA LEU A 180 17.36 -0.43 2.76
C LEU A 180 17.93 -0.26 4.18
N ARG A 181 17.10 0.14 5.15
CA ARG A 181 17.49 0.21 6.57
C ARG A 181 17.69 -1.17 7.19
N ALA A 182 16.88 -2.14 6.81
CA ALA A 182 17.06 -3.54 7.19
C ALA A 182 18.39 -4.07 6.63
N TRP A 183 18.64 -3.85 5.33
CA TRP A 183 19.89 -4.21 4.67
C TRP A 183 21.12 -3.56 5.32
N ALA A 184 21.08 -2.26 5.60
CA ALA A 184 22.19 -1.59 6.27
C ALA A 184 22.43 -2.13 7.70
N ALA A 185 21.38 -2.64 8.37
CA ALA A 185 21.51 -3.24 9.68
C ALA A 185 22.11 -4.65 9.64
N THR A 186 21.95 -5.41 8.55
CA THR A 186 22.63 -6.70 8.36
C THR A 186 24.12 -6.52 8.08
N ASP A 187 24.50 -5.47 7.36
CA ASP A 187 25.90 -5.17 7.04
C ASP A 187 26.69 -4.57 8.21
N ALA A 188 26.00 -4.01 9.21
CA ALA A 188 26.66 -3.40 10.36
C ALA A 188 27.17 -4.49 11.33
N SER A 189 28.47 -4.47 11.64
CA SER A 189 29.04 -5.32 12.71
C SER A 189 28.23 -5.13 13.99
N SER A 190 27.82 -6.26 14.60
CA SER A 190 26.92 -6.38 15.75
C SER A 190 27.04 -5.24 16.75
N ARG A 191 26.18 -4.23 16.61
CA ARG A 191 26.04 -3.15 17.59
C ARG A 191 25.16 -3.65 18.73
N CYS A 192 25.48 -3.28 19.96
CA CYS A 192 24.52 -3.34 21.06
C CYS A 192 23.35 -2.40 20.75
N CYS A 193 22.25 -2.94 20.22
CA CYS A 193 20.98 -2.24 20.20
C CYS A 193 20.43 -2.14 21.62
N ALA A 194 19.72 -1.05 21.92
CA ALA A 194 19.00 -0.94 23.18
C ALA A 194 18.00 -2.12 23.32
N PRO A 195 17.80 -2.67 24.53
CA PRO A 195 16.80 -3.71 24.71
C PRO A 195 15.40 -3.17 24.40
N PHE A 196 14.55 -4.03 23.84
CA PHE A 196 13.14 -3.71 23.64
C PHE A 196 12.42 -3.42 24.97
N LEU A 197 11.34 -2.65 24.88
CA LEU A 197 10.56 -2.28 26.06
C LEU A 197 9.89 -3.51 26.65
N LEU A 198 9.79 -3.54 27.98
CA LEU A 198 8.85 -4.41 28.66
C LEU A 198 7.47 -3.74 28.63
N PRO A 199 6.39 -4.53 28.49
CA PRO A 199 5.04 -3.98 28.49
C PRO A 199 4.75 -3.21 29.79
N PRO A 200 3.96 -2.12 29.73
CA PRO A 200 3.60 -1.39 30.93
C PRO A 200 2.83 -2.30 31.90
N TYR A 201 3.32 -2.43 33.13
CA TYR A 201 2.62 -3.17 34.17
C TYR A 201 1.38 -2.38 34.60
N ARG A 202 0.18 -2.90 34.29
CA ARG A 202 -1.07 -2.44 34.89
C ARG A 202 -1.84 -3.64 35.42
N THR A 203 -2.13 -3.63 36.72
CA THR A 203 -3.24 -4.41 37.26
C THR A 203 -4.53 -3.84 36.66
N LEU A 204 -5.10 -4.51 35.66
CA LEU A 204 -6.47 -4.23 35.26
C LEU A 204 -7.38 -4.48 36.48
N PRO A 205 -8.47 -3.70 36.68
CA PRO A 205 -9.57 -4.16 37.52
C PRO A 205 -9.96 -5.55 37.02
N SER A 206 -10.38 -6.46 37.91
CA SER A 206 -10.89 -7.78 37.53
C SER A 206 -11.99 -7.64 36.48
N SER A 207 -11.59 -7.62 35.21
CA SER A 207 -12.47 -7.64 34.06
C SER A 207 -12.94 -9.07 33.89
N SER A 208 -14.17 -9.17 33.41
CA SER A 208 -15.04 -10.33 33.27
C SER A 208 -14.46 -11.44 32.40
N ALA A 209 -13.37 -12.05 32.85
CA ALA A 209 -12.97 -13.39 32.41
C ALA A 209 -13.93 -14.42 33.06
N THR A 210 -15.22 -14.32 32.74
CA THR A 210 -16.18 -15.38 33.03
C THR A 210 -16.10 -16.40 31.91
N GLY A 211 -15.16 -17.33 32.03
CA GLY A 211 -15.11 -18.54 31.21
C GLY A 211 -14.23 -18.47 29.96
N GLU A 212 -13.89 -19.65 29.45
CA GLU A 212 -13.16 -19.83 28.21
C GLU A 212 -13.96 -19.19 27.05
N ASN A 213 -13.36 -18.19 26.39
CA ASN A 213 -13.70 -17.70 25.04
C ASN A 213 -14.76 -16.60 24.86
N THR A 214 -14.98 -15.67 25.78
CA THR A 214 -15.83 -14.49 25.46
C THR A 214 -15.21 -13.18 25.94
N TYR A 215 -14.38 -12.60 25.07
CA TYR A 215 -13.95 -11.20 25.17
C TYR A 215 -15.07 -10.33 24.60
N ASP A 216 -15.42 -9.23 25.27
CA ASP A 216 -16.45 -8.30 24.82
C ASP A 216 -15.84 -7.35 23.79
N ILE A 217 -15.70 -7.82 22.55
CA ILE A 217 -15.13 -7.05 21.44
C ILE A 217 -16.15 -6.02 20.96
N PRO A 218 -15.90 -4.70 21.12
CA PRO A 218 -16.84 -3.68 20.69
C PRO A 218 -17.08 -3.75 19.18
N ALA A 219 -18.29 -3.43 18.72
CA ALA A 219 -18.51 -3.22 17.30
C ALA A 219 -17.93 -1.86 16.86
N PRO A 220 -17.34 -1.74 15.67
CA PRO A 220 -16.93 -0.44 15.12
C PRO A 220 -18.10 0.55 15.03
N ASN A 221 -17.81 1.84 15.23
CA ASN A 221 -18.81 2.90 15.18
C ASN A 221 -19.29 3.16 13.75
N ARG A 222 -20.47 2.64 13.41
CA ARG A 222 -21.07 2.79 12.07
C ARG A 222 -21.31 4.24 11.66
N THR A 223 -21.79 5.10 12.56
CA THR A 223 -22.03 6.52 12.25
C THR A 223 -20.74 7.24 11.85
N VAL A 224 -19.62 6.91 12.50
CA VAL A 224 -18.31 7.46 12.16
C VAL A 224 -17.78 6.88 10.84
N MET A 225 -17.99 5.59 10.59
CA MET A 225 -17.66 4.96 9.31
C MET A 225 -18.40 5.62 8.14
N ASP A 226 -19.71 5.85 8.28
CA ASP A 226 -20.54 6.51 7.26
C ASP A 226 -20.06 7.94 7.00
N ALA A 227 -19.71 8.68 8.07
CA ALA A 227 -19.16 10.03 7.94
C ALA A 227 -17.76 10.05 7.30
N ALA A 228 -16.94 9.02 7.56
CA ALA A 228 -15.63 8.86 6.92
C ALA A 228 -15.77 8.55 5.43
N GLN A 229 -16.66 7.63 5.06
CA GLN A 229 -16.97 7.32 3.66
C GLN A 229 -17.53 8.56 2.93
N TYR A 230 -18.44 9.29 3.57
CA TYR A 230 -18.97 10.54 3.00
C TYR A 230 -17.86 11.55 2.69
N ARG A 231 -16.86 11.70 3.58
CA ARG A 231 -15.71 12.57 3.28
C ARG A 231 -14.89 12.03 2.11
N LEU A 232 -14.55 10.74 2.09
CA LEU A 232 -13.76 10.10 1.03
C LEU A 232 -14.41 10.23 -0.35
N ASP A 233 -15.74 10.16 -0.39
CA ASP A 233 -16.56 10.32 -1.59
C ASP A 233 -16.62 11.76 -2.10
N ASN A 234 -16.28 12.73 -1.25
CA ASN A 234 -16.24 14.17 -1.57
C ASN A 234 -14.82 14.71 -1.78
N LEU A 235 -13.78 13.87 -1.59
CA LEU A 235 -12.41 14.20 -1.97
C LEU A 235 -12.34 14.52 -3.47
N ALA A 236 -11.46 15.46 -3.85
CA ALA A 236 -11.25 15.89 -5.24
C ALA A 236 -10.53 14.82 -6.07
N LYS A 237 -11.21 13.70 -6.28
CA LYS A 237 -10.76 12.50 -6.99
C LYS A 237 -11.95 11.76 -7.60
N PRO A 238 -11.72 10.82 -8.54
CA PRO A 238 -12.75 9.86 -8.90
C PRO A 238 -13.13 8.99 -7.69
N ILE A 239 -14.39 8.59 -7.62
CA ILE A 239 -14.90 7.77 -6.52
C ILE A 239 -14.23 6.39 -6.58
N HIS A 240 -13.86 5.86 -5.40
CA HIS A 240 -13.17 4.59 -5.24
C HIS A 240 -11.78 4.51 -5.90
N SER A 241 -11.21 5.61 -6.40
CA SER A 241 -9.91 5.56 -7.10
C SER A 241 -8.71 5.28 -6.18
N LEU A 242 -8.89 5.32 -4.86
CA LEU A 242 -7.83 5.04 -3.89
C LEU A 242 -7.86 3.59 -3.36
N GLY A 243 -8.79 2.76 -3.85
CA GLY A 243 -8.84 1.32 -3.58
C GLY A 243 -8.87 1.00 -2.08
N PHE A 244 -7.99 0.09 -1.65
CA PHE A 244 -7.92 -0.35 -0.25
C PHE A 244 -7.61 0.77 0.75
N LEU A 245 -7.02 1.90 0.32
CA LEU A 245 -6.75 3.01 1.22
C LEU A 245 -8.06 3.64 1.76
N GLU A 246 -9.13 3.64 0.96
CA GLU A 246 -10.45 4.12 1.41
C GLU A 246 -11.02 3.17 2.48
N HIS A 247 -10.94 1.86 2.24
CA HIS A 247 -11.41 0.84 3.20
C HIS A 247 -10.66 0.93 4.54
N ILE A 248 -9.34 1.09 4.50
CA ILE A 248 -8.51 1.22 5.71
C ILE A 248 -8.90 2.49 6.50
N ALA A 249 -9.10 3.62 5.80
CA ALA A 249 -9.50 4.87 6.44
C ALA A 249 -10.87 4.74 7.14
N VAL A 250 -11.85 4.10 6.49
CA VAL A 250 -13.18 3.84 7.08
C VAL A 250 -13.09 2.88 8.26
N GLN A 251 -12.33 1.79 8.13
CA GLN A 251 -12.11 0.81 9.19
C GLN A 251 -11.50 1.47 10.43
N LEU A 252 -10.43 2.24 10.27
CA LEU A 252 -9.80 3.00 11.35
C LEU A 252 -10.74 3.99 12.01
N ALA A 253 -11.54 4.70 11.21
CA ALA A 253 -12.51 5.65 11.75
C ALA A 253 -13.56 4.96 12.62
N GLY A 254 -14.04 3.79 12.19
CA GLY A 254 -14.96 2.96 12.96
C GLY A 254 -14.37 2.44 14.27
N ILE A 255 -13.14 1.91 14.21
CA ILE A 255 -12.42 1.37 15.40
C ILE A 255 -12.15 2.47 16.43
N THR A 256 -11.64 3.62 15.97
CA THR A 256 -11.15 4.69 16.86
C THR A 256 -12.24 5.70 17.24
N GLY A 257 -13.41 5.65 16.58
CA GLY A 257 -14.47 6.63 16.72
C GLY A 257 -14.11 8.02 16.18
N LYS A 258 -13.05 8.14 15.37
CA LYS A 258 -12.55 9.42 14.85
C LYS A 258 -12.46 9.39 13.32
N ILE A 259 -13.18 10.30 12.67
CA ILE A 259 -13.13 10.47 11.20
C ILE A 259 -11.70 10.76 10.72
N ARG A 260 -10.95 11.59 11.45
CA ARG A 260 -9.56 11.95 11.16
C ARG A 260 -8.68 11.60 12.34
N LEU A 261 -7.87 10.57 12.18
CA LEU A 261 -6.82 10.21 13.12
C LEU A 261 -5.52 10.91 12.68
N PRO A 262 -4.71 11.48 13.60
CA PRO A 262 -3.49 12.21 13.20
C PRO A 262 -2.55 11.38 12.33
N SER A 263 -1.93 11.97 11.30
CA SER A 263 -1.03 11.26 10.37
C SER A 263 0.20 10.65 11.08
N ASN A 264 0.60 11.23 12.22
CA ASN A 264 1.66 10.73 13.10
C ASN A 264 1.13 9.84 14.24
N SER A 265 -0.01 9.20 14.07
CA SER A 265 -0.54 8.28 15.08
C SER A 265 0.50 7.23 15.45
N ARG A 266 0.66 7.04 16.76
CA ARG A 266 1.64 6.12 17.33
C ARG A 266 1.28 4.69 16.95
N ALA A 267 2.31 3.90 16.66
CA ALA A 267 2.19 2.49 16.40
C ALA A 267 3.08 1.73 17.38
N ALA A 268 2.69 0.51 17.72
CA ALA A 268 3.53 -0.38 18.51
C ALA A 268 3.63 -1.76 17.88
N LEU A 269 4.77 -2.41 18.04
CA LEU A 269 5.03 -3.80 17.72
C LEU A 269 5.05 -4.60 19.03
N CYS A 270 4.11 -5.53 19.17
CA CYS A 270 4.11 -6.52 20.24
C CYS A 270 4.76 -7.81 19.71
N LEU A 271 6.00 -8.08 20.14
CA LEU A 271 6.72 -9.31 19.83
C LEU A 271 6.43 -10.38 20.87
N LEU A 272 5.73 -11.42 20.45
CA LEU A 272 5.37 -12.57 21.28
C LEU A 272 6.53 -13.58 21.24
N SER A 273 7.20 -13.80 22.37
CA SER A 273 8.23 -14.82 22.48
C SER A 273 7.60 -16.19 22.78
N GLY A 274 8.00 -17.20 22.00
CA GLY A 274 7.69 -18.61 22.26
C GLY A 274 8.71 -19.31 23.16
N GLY A 275 9.63 -18.56 23.80
CA GLY A 275 10.76 -19.10 24.56
C GLY A 275 12.07 -19.10 23.78
N GLU A 276 12.02 -18.81 22.48
CA GLU A 276 13.19 -18.58 21.63
C GLU A 276 13.75 -17.16 21.83
N GLU A 277 15.08 -17.05 21.84
CA GLU A 277 15.76 -15.77 21.81
C GLU A 277 15.73 -15.19 20.38
N LEU A 278 15.47 -13.89 20.27
CA LEU A 278 15.54 -13.18 19.00
C LEU A 278 17.01 -13.07 18.56
N PRO A 279 17.39 -13.62 17.38
CA PRO A 279 18.75 -13.50 16.89
C PRO A 279 19.20 -12.04 16.80
N ALA A 280 20.46 -11.77 17.11
CA ALA A 280 21.02 -10.42 17.17
C ALA A 280 20.84 -9.62 15.87
N GLU A 281 20.97 -10.29 14.72
CA GLU A 281 20.72 -9.70 13.41
C GLU A 281 19.27 -9.24 13.25
N ARG A 282 18.29 -10.08 13.61
CA ARG A 282 16.86 -9.72 13.56
C ARG A 282 16.54 -8.59 14.54
N HIS A 283 17.14 -8.61 15.73
CA HIS A 283 17.02 -7.51 16.68
C HIS A 283 17.52 -6.19 16.09
N ALA A 284 18.65 -6.20 15.38
CA ALA A 284 19.20 -5.03 14.71
C ALA A 284 18.30 -4.54 13.56
N ILE A 285 17.77 -5.44 12.73
CA ILE A 285 16.83 -5.12 11.65
C ILE A 285 15.59 -4.45 12.20
N ILE A 286 14.91 -5.09 13.17
CA ILE A 286 13.68 -4.56 13.76
C ILE A 286 13.96 -3.20 14.39
N SER A 287 15.02 -3.08 15.21
CA SER A 287 15.39 -1.81 15.84
C SER A 287 15.63 -0.68 14.83
N SER A 288 16.31 -0.98 13.72
CA SER A 288 16.61 -0.01 12.66
C SER A 288 15.34 0.48 11.95
N MET A 289 14.43 -0.45 11.63
CA MET A 289 13.18 -0.15 10.94
C MET A 289 12.19 0.59 11.84
N THR A 290 12.01 0.15 13.08
CA THR A 290 11.02 0.73 14.00
C THR A 290 11.43 2.12 14.48
N ALA A 291 12.72 2.34 14.76
CA ALA A 291 13.24 3.67 15.11
C ALA A 291 13.05 4.69 13.97
N ALA A 292 13.11 4.25 12.72
CA ALA A 292 12.91 5.11 11.55
C ALA A 292 11.45 5.56 11.34
N ARG A 293 10.50 4.97 12.08
CA ARG A 293 9.05 5.16 11.90
C ARG A 293 8.31 5.44 13.21
N ASP A 294 9.05 5.70 14.28
CA ASP A 294 8.51 5.96 15.63
C ASP A 294 7.53 4.85 16.07
N ILE A 295 7.98 3.60 15.94
CA ILE A 295 7.24 2.41 16.36
C ILE A 295 7.84 1.91 17.68
N ASP A 296 7.05 1.90 18.74
CA ASP A 296 7.46 1.33 20.01
C ASP A 296 7.50 -0.20 19.92
N VAL A 297 8.55 -0.84 20.46
CA VAL A 297 8.68 -2.30 20.43
C VAL A 297 8.57 -2.86 21.84
N TYR A 298 7.56 -3.71 22.05
CA TYR A 298 7.30 -4.40 23.30
C TYR A 298 7.58 -5.89 23.16
N LEU A 299 8.47 -6.42 23.99
CA LEU A 299 8.72 -7.86 24.07
C LEU A 299 7.82 -8.48 25.14
N LEU A 300 6.99 -9.45 24.74
CA LEU A 300 6.14 -10.22 25.63
C LEU A 300 6.77 -11.60 25.86
N PRO A 301 7.32 -11.89 27.07
CA PRO A 301 7.97 -13.16 27.36
C PRO A 301 7.01 -14.36 27.31
N ALA A 302 7.52 -15.55 27.01
CA ALA A 302 6.72 -16.78 27.03
C ALA A 302 6.15 -17.10 28.43
N ALA A 303 6.89 -16.75 29.48
CA ALA A 303 6.55 -17.08 30.87
C ALA A 303 5.37 -16.28 31.44
N ILE A 304 4.91 -15.20 30.77
CA ILE A 304 3.77 -14.43 31.25
C ILE A 304 2.48 -15.24 31.06
N ASP A 305 1.59 -15.20 32.05
CA ASP A 305 0.33 -15.91 31.96
C ASP A 305 -0.64 -15.23 30.96
N ARG A 306 -1.76 -15.88 30.69
CA ARG A 306 -2.76 -15.37 29.74
C ARG A 306 -3.37 -14.03 30.20
N ALA A 307 -3.67 -13.87 31.48
CA ALA A 307 -4.32 -12.66 32.00
C ALA A 307 -3.36 -11.47 32.00
N GLU A 308 -2.11 -11.69 32.38
CA GLU A 308 -1.03 -10.70 32.31
C GLU A 308 -0.74 -10.28 30.87
N ARG A 309 -0.66 -11.24 29.93
CA ARG A 309 -0.50 -10.94 28.49
C ARG A 309 -1.64 -10.08 27.98
N HIS A 310 -2.87 -10.44 28.33
CA HIS A 310 -4.05 -9.68 27.93
C HIS A 310 -3.99 -8.25 28.47
N ALA A 311 -3.70 -8.09 29.76
CA ALA A 311 -3.59 -6.79 30.41
C ALA A 311 -2.50 -5.90 29.79
N ALA A 312 -1.34 -6.49 29.52
CA ALA A 312 -0.21 -5.83 28.88
C ALA A 312 -0.56 -5.32 27.48
N VAL A 313 -1.09 -6.18 26.61
CA VAL A 313 -1.42 -5.81 25.23
C VAL A 313 -2.57 -4.80 25.18
N HIS A 314 -3.59 -4.96 26.03
CA HIS A 314 -4.68 -3.99 26.14
C HIS A 314 -4.16 -2.60 26.56
N ALA A 315 -3.22 -2.55 27.52
CA ALA A 315 -2.61 -1.29 27.95
C ALA A 315 -1.78 -0.63 26.83
N VAL A 316 -1.08 -1.43 26.01
CA VAL A 316 -0.38 -0.92 24.82
C VAL A 316 -1.38 -0.38 23.80
N ALA A 317 -2.42 -1.14 23.46
CA ALA A 317 -3.45 -0.74 22.49
C ALA A 317 -4.17 0.56 22.87
N ALA A 318 -4.43 0.78 24.17
CA ALA A 318 -5.03 2.02 24.65
C ALA A 318 -4.20 3.29 24.34
N GLY A 319 -2.88 3.15 24.15
CA GLY A 319 -1.96 4.24 23.78
C GLY A 319 -1.55 4.26 22.30
N HIS A 320 -1.83 3.18 21.57
CA HIS A 320 -1.36 2.95 20.20
C HIS A 320 -2.53 2.45 19.34
N PRO A 321 -3.20 3.32 18.56
CA PRO A 321 -4.33 2.92 17.73
C PRO A 321 -3.93 1.96 16.59
N LEU A 322 -2.64 1.80 16.32
CA LEU A 322 -2.07 0.89 15.34
C LEU A 322 -1.16 -0.11 16.06
N LEU A 323 -1.48 -1.40 15.97
CA LEU A 323 -0.73 -2.44 16.64
C LEU A 323 -0.26 -3.50 15.64
N ILE A 324 1.04 -3.78 15.63
CA ILE A 324 1.61 -4.89 14.89
C ILE A 324 1.77 -6.06 15.87
N LEU A 325 1.23 -7.22 15.50
CA LEU A 325 1.50 -8.47 16.23
C LEU A 325 2.55 -9.25 15.45
N GLY A 326 3.69 -9.50 16.07
CA GLY A 326 4.73 -10.38 15.53
C GLY A 326 4.99 -11.54 16.47
N SER A 327 5.34 -12.70 15.92
CA SER A 327 5.65 -13.88 16.72
C SER A 327 7.05 -14.40 16.40
N MET A 328 7.77 -14.78 17.46
CA MET A 328 9.07 -15.47 17.36
C MET A 328 8.94 -16.99 17.30
N GLY A 329 7.70 -17.52 17.31
CA GLY A 329 7.42 -18.95 17.24
C GLY A 329 5.93 -19.19 16.92
N SER A 330 5.46 -20.42 17.14
CA SER A 330 4.09 -20.85 16.81
C SER A 330 3.12 -20.86 18.01
N ASP A 331 3.23 -19.89 18.93
CA ASP A 331 2.30 -19.80 20.06
C ASP A 331 0.96 -19.16 19.66
N ALA A 332 0.07 -20.00 19.13
CA ALA A 332 -1.27 -19.59 18.74
C ALA A 332 -2.14 -19.11 19.93
N ALA A 333 -1.87 -19.55 21.16
CA ALA A 333 -2.61 -19.07 22.32
C ALA A 333 -2.21 -17.63 22.68
N ALA A 334 -0.92 -17.32 22.61
CA ALA A 334 -0.41 -15.97 22.83
C ALA A 334 -0.93 -14.99 21.77
N VAL A 335 -0.88 -15.36 20.48
CA VAL A 335 -1.39 -14.52 19.37
C VAL A 335 -2.88 -14.23 19.55
N ARG A 336 -3.71 -15.25 19.84
CA ARG A 336 -5.15 -15.06 20.06
C ARG A 336 -5.45 -14.15 21.24
N THR A 337 -4.72 -14.31 22.35
CA THR A 337 -4.88 -13.46 23.53
C THR A 337 -4.51 -12.00 23.21
N ALA A 338 -3.40 -11.79 22.51
CA ALA A 338 -2.95 -10.46 22.11
C ALA A 338 -3.95 -9.78 21.14
N LEU A 339 -4.48 -10.53 20.17
CA LEU A 339 -5.48 -10.03 19.22
C LEU A 339 -6.75 -9.54 19.94
N CYS A 340 -7.30 -10.35 20.86
CA CYS A 340 -8.48 -9.94 21.62
C CYS A 340 -8.21 -8.70 22.47
N ALA A 341 -7.10 -8.67 23.20
CA ALA A 341 -6.71 -7.53 24.01
C ALA A 341 -6.54 -6.24 23.19
N ALA A 342 -5.98 -6.36 21.98
CA ALA A 342 -5.81 -5.22 21.08
C ALA A 342 -7.14 -4.70 20.53
N ALA A 343 -8.05 -5.60 20.15
CA ALA A 343 -9.38 -5.25 19.67
C ALA A 343 -10.24 -4.60 20.78
N GLU A 344 -10.21 -5.15 22.01
CA GLU A 344 -10.85 -4.52 23.18
C GLU A 344 -10.27 -3.11 23.46
N GLY A 345 -8.95 -2.96 23.29
CA GLY A 345 -8.26 -1.67 23.43
C GLY A 345 -8.52 -0.67 22.30
N GLY A 346 -9.29 -1.04 21.26
CA GLY A 346 -9.64 -0.14 20.16
C GLY A 346 -8.49 0.10 19.17
N ALA A 347 -7.58 -0.85 18.99
CA ALA A 347 -6.48 -0.74 18.02
C ALA A 347 -6.75 -1.55 16.75
N LEU A 348 -6.35 -1.01 15.59
CA LEU A 348 -6.23 -1.78 14.36
C LEU A 348 -5.00 -2.68 14.45
N VAL A 349 -5.19 -3.97 14.24
CA VAL A 349 -4.17 -5.01 14.32
C VAL A 349 -3.66 -5.37 12.94
N LEU A 350 -2.35 -5.28 12.75
CA LEU A 350 -1.62 -5.77 11.58
C LEU A 350 -0.91 -7.07 11.98
N PRO A 351 -1.33 -8.23 11.46
CA PRO A 351 -0.54 -9.46 11.59
C PRO A 351 0.78 -9.25 10.84
N GLY A 352 1.88 -9.25 11.59
CA GLY A 352 3.13 -8.69 11.11
C GLY A 352 4.06 -9.68 10.42
N ASP A 353 3.67 -10.94 10.31
CA ASP A 353 4.37 -12.01 9.60
C ASP A 353 3.38 -13.12 9.20
N ALA A 354 3.80 -14.02 8.30
CA ALA A 354 2.93 -15.05 7.74
C ALA A 354 2.38 -16.03 8.79
N ALA A 355 3.17 -16.37 9.81
CA ALA A 355 2.75 -17.26 10.89
C ALA A 355 1.65 -16.62 11.75
N THR A 356 1.85 -15.35 12.12
CA THR A 356 0.83 -14.59 12.87
C THR A 356 -0.43 -14.40 12.04
N ASP A 357 -0.29 -14.05 10.75
CA ASP A 357 -1.43 -13.85 9.84
C ASP A 357 -2.28 -15.12 9.71
N HIS A 358 -1.65 -16.29 9.58
CA HIS A 358 -2.33 -17.57 9.52
C HIS A 358 -3.17 -17.85 10.78
N ILE A 359 -2.58 -17.69 11.97
CA ILE A 359 -3.29 -17.89 13.25
C ILE A 359 -4.46 -16.91 13.39
N VAL A 360 -4.26 -15.65 13.01
CA VAL A 360 -5.30 -14.62 13.08
C VAL A 360 -6.47 -14.95 12.14
N ARG A 361 -6.20 -15.40 10.91
CA ARG A 361 -7.25 -15.81 9.96
C ARG A 361 -8.09 -16.97 10.50
N GLU A 362 -7.44 -18.02 11.00
CA GLU A 362 -8.13 -19.16 11.59
C GLU A 362 -9.02 -18.73 12.76
N TYR A 363 -8.53 -17.81 13.59
CA TYR A 363 -9.28 -17.37 14.75
C TYR A 363 -10.43 -16.41 14.40
N CYS A 364 -10.30 -15.56 13.38
CA CYS A 364 -11.39 -14.70 12.89
C CYS A 364 -12.56 -15.52 12.33
N VAL A 365 -12.33 -16.75 11.83
CA VAL A 365 -13.43 -17.68 11.46
C VAL A 365 -14.24 -18.09 12.70
N ILE A 366 -13.57 -18.29 13.84
CA ILE A 366 -14.19 -18.68 15.11
C ILE A 366 -14.84 -17.49 15.81
N SER A 367 -14.23 -16.30 15.71
CA SER A 367 -14.72 -15.05 16.30
C SER A 367 -14.82 -13.94 15.24
N PRO A 368 -15.93 -13.91 14.47
CA PRO A 368 -16.09 -12.98 13.33
C PRO A 368 -16.00 -11.50 13.70
N ALA A 369 -16.31 -11.14 14.95
CA ALA A 369 -16.22 -9.76 15.45
C ALA A 369 -14.80 -9.18 15.33
N LEU A 370 -13.77 -10.01 15.45
CA LEU A 370 -12.36 -9.60 15.34
C LEU A 370 -11.97 -9.20 13.92
N THR A 371 -12.69 -9.66 12.89
CA THR A 371 -12.40 -9.33 11.48
C THR A 371 -12.39 -7.82 11.26
N HIS A 372 -13.20 -7.07 12.00
CA HIS A 372 -13.24 -5.61 11.90
C HIS A 372 -11.99 -4.92 12.42
N TYR A 373 -11.20 -5.57 13.27
CA TYR A 373 -10.00 -5.04 13.90
C TYR A 373 -8.71 -5.49 13.24
N VAL A 374 -8.78 -6.33 12.21
CA VAL A 374 -7.60 -6.90 11.56
C VAL A 374 -7.43 -6.31 10.17
N LEU A 375 -6.19 -5.97 9.82
CA LEU A 375 -5.77 -5.64 8.47
C LEU A 375 -4.80 -6.71 7.97
N HIS A 376 -5.31 -7.65 7.18
CA HIS A 376 -4.49 -8.69 6.57
C HIS A 376 -3.63 -8.12 5.44
N LEU A 377 -2.30 -8.26 5.57
CA LEU A 377 -1.34 -7.70 4.62
C LEU A 377 -0.90 -8.71 3.54
N LEU A 378 -0.66 -9.97 3.94
CA LEU A 378 -0.22 -11.04 3.06
C LEU A 378 -1.36 -12.02 2.75
N PRO A 379 -1.46 -12.54 1.51
CA PRO A 379 -0.89 -11.99 0.27
C PRO A 379 -1.77 -10.85 -0.30
N GLU A 380 -2.66 -10.27 0.51
CA GLU A 380 -3.75 -9.45 0.02
C GLU A 380 -3.30 -8.11 -0.57
N MET A 381 -2.38 -7.44 0.12
CA MET A 381 -1.91 -6.08 -0.16
C MET A 381 -0.44 -5.99 -0.51
N ILE A 382 0.40 -6.83 0.13
CA ILE A 382 1.83 -6.94 -0.18
C ILE A 382 2.01 -8.24 -0.97
N THR A 383 2.50 -8.10 -2.21
CA THR A 383 2.67 -9.23 -3.15
C THR A 383 4.12 -9.70 -3.25
N ALA A 384 5.07 -8.93 -2.70
CA ALA A 384 6.44 -9.38 -2.57
C ALA A 384 6.49 -10.62 -1.67
N GLU A 385 7.19 -11.66 -2.12
CA GLU A 385 7.46 -12.86 -1.33
C GLU A 385 8.47 -12.52 -0.22
N ILE A 386 7.95 -11.98 0.88
CA ILE A 386 8.73 -11.58 2.05
C ILE A 386 8.57 -12.67 3.11
N ASP A 387 9.56 -13.57 3.19
CA ASP A 387 9.69 -14.49 4.31
C ASP A 387 10.46 -13.81 5.45
N ALA A 388 9.76 -12.93 6.16
CA ALA A 388 10.33 -12.18 7.28
C ALA A 388 9.46 -12.37 8.55
N PRO A 389 9.93 -13.14 9.55
CA PRO A 389 9.21 -13.35 10.80
C PRO A 389 9.29 -12.10 11.69
N ALA A 390 8.71 -12.18 12.89
CA ALA A 390 8.88 -11.19 13.95
C ALA A 390 8.32 -9.81 13.60
N GLY A 391 7.17 -9.76 12.93
CA GLY A 391 6.46 -8.50 12.71
C GLY A 391 6.98 -7.60 11.58
N ILE A 392 8.02 -8.02 10.84
CA ILE A 392 8.67 -7.19 9.81
C ILE A 392 7.70 -6.78 8.69
N VAL A 393 6.83 -7.69 8.27
CA VAL A 393 5.81 -7.39 7.24
C VAL A 393 4.81 -6.36 7.76
N GLY A 394 4.46 -6.40 9.04
CA GLY A 394 3.61 -5.41 9.68
C GLY A 394 4.26 -4.03 9.75
N ILE A 395 5.57 -3.96 9.98
CA ILE A 395 6.34 -2.71 9.94
C ILE A 395 6.28 -2.09 8.53
N LEU A 396 6.46 -2.91 7.48
CA LEU A 396 6.32 -2.45 6.10
C LEU A 396 4.89 -2.02 5.78
N GLY A 397 3.90 -2.85 6.14
CA GLY A 397 2.48 -2.60 5.89
C GLY A 397 1.94 -1.35 6.59
N LEU A 398 2.59 -0.88 7.65
CA LEU A 398 2.26 0.39 8.29
C LEU A 398 2.33 1.57 7.30
N GLU A 399 3.17 1.53 6.27
CA GLU A 399 3.23 2.57 5.24
C GLU A 399 1.92 2.67 4.43
N ILE A 400 1.20 1.55 4.24
CA ILE A 400 -0.12 1.55 3.60
C ILE A 400 -1.13 2.27 4.50
N VAL A 401 -1.09 1.97 5.80
CA VAL A 401 -1.97 2.59 6.80
C VAL A 401 -1.70 4.10 6.92
N ARG A 402 -0.42 4.50 6.95
CA ARG A 402 -0.03 5.91 6.98
C ARG A 402 -0.46 6.66 5.71
N ALA A 403 -0.43 6.00 4.55
CA ALA A 403 -0.97 6.58 3.32
C ALA A 403 -2.49 6.80 3.40
N ALA A 404 -3.25 5.85 3.94
CA ALA A 404 -4.68 6.01 4.18
C ALA A 404 -4.99 7.19 5.13
N LEU A 405 -4.19 7.35 6.19
CA LEU A 405 -4.30 8.52 7.10
C LEU A 405 -3.99 9.83 6.37
N HIS A 406 -2.94 9.87 5.56
CA HIS A 406 -2.56 11.06 4.79
C HIS A 406 -3.69 11.49 3.83
N ILE A 407 -4.26 10.54 3.08
CA ILE A 407 -5.42 10.80 2.20
C ILE A 407 -6.57 11.41 2.99
N MET A 408 -6.92 10.80 4.13
CA MET A 408 -8.06 11.23 4.91
C MET A 408 -7.90 12.63 5.51
N ASN A 409 -6.67 12.97 5.91
CA ASN A 409 -6.35 14.22 6.58
C ASN A 409 -6.04 15.37 5.63
N ASP A 410 -5.28 15.10 4.57
CA ASP A 410 -4.57 16.13 3.80
C ASP A 410 -5.13 16.31 2.38
N MET A 411 -5.82 15.30 1.82
CA MET A 411 -6.47 15.44 0.53
C MET A 411 -7.69 16.37 0.66
N LYS A 412 -7.81 17.32 -0.28
CA LYS A 412 -8.88 18.30 -0.29
C LYS A 412 -10.15 17.72 -0.91
N THR A 413 -11.31 18.16 -0.40
CA THR A 413 -12.60 17.97 -1.08
C THR A 413 -12.74 18.86 -2.30
N PHE A 414 -13.68 18.56 -3.20
CA PHE A 414 -14.01 19.46 -4.32
C PHE A 414 -14.35 20.88 -3.85
N THR A 415 -15.07 21.00 -2.73
CA THR A 415 -15.39 22.29 -2.09
C THR A 415 -14.14 23.00 -1.58
N GLU A 416 -13.25 22.30 -0.87
CA GLU A 416 -12.00 22.86 -0.34
C GLU A 416 -11.03 23.26 -1.47
N ALA A 417 -11.02 22.49 -2.56
CA ALA A 417 -10.21 22.75 -3.75
C ALA A 417 -10.80 23.83 -4.69
N LYS A 418 -12.08 24.21 -4.48
CA LYS A 418 -12.84 25.12 -5.36
C LYS A 418 -12.91 24.62 -6.81
N VAL A 419 -13.08 23.32 -6.98
CA VAL A 419 -13.20 22.65 -8.29
C VAL A 419 -14.64 22.18 -8.47
N ALA A 420 -15.22 22.43 -9.65
CA ALA A 420 -16.58 21.99 -9.96
C ALA A 420 -16.64 20.46 -10.11
N VAL A 421 -17.71 19.86 -9.59
CA VAL A 421 -18.00 18.44 -9.80
C VAL A 421 -18.59 18.27 -11.20
N ALA A 422 -18.14 17.25 -11.94
CA ALA A 422 -18.67 16.94 -13.26
C ALA A 422 -20.18 16.64 -13.18
N SER A 423 -20.96 17.21 -14.13
CA SER A 423 -22.42 17.11 -14.14
C SER A 423 -22.97 15.73 -14.54
N ASP A 424 -22.13 14.81 -15.00
CA ASP A 424 -22.50 13.53 -15.64
C ASP A 424 -21.64 12.32 -15.17
N GLY A 425 -20.94 12.45 -14.04
CA GLY A 425 -20.17 11.38 -13.40
C GLY A 425 -20.88 10.74 -12.21
N ALA A 426 -20.25 9.73 -11.57
CA ALA A 426 -20.77 9.12 -10.34
C ALA A 426 -20.91 10.12 -9.17
N GLY A 427 -20.31 11.31 -9.30
CA GLY A 427 -20.44 12.47 -8.41
C GLY A 427 -21.54 13.47 -8.79
N ALA A 428 -22.27 13.28 -9.89
CA ALA A 428 -23.26 14.25 -10.36
C ALA A 428 -24.40 14.46 -9.35
N GLY A 429 -24.73 15.72 -9.05
CA GLY A 429 -25.81 16.10 -8.12
C GLY A 429 -25.43 16.14 -6.64
N ARG A 430 -24.13 16.11 -6.32
CA ARG A 430 -23.59 16.16 -4.95
C ARG A 430 -23.26 17.57 -4.49
#